data_AF-A4IC89-F1
#
_entry.id   AF-A4IC89-F1
#
_cell.length_a   1.000
_cell.length_b   1.000
_cell.length_c   1.000
_cell.angle_alpha   90.00
_cell.angle_beta   90.00
_cell.angle_gamma   90.00
#
_symmetry.space_group_name_H-M   'P 1'
#
loop_
_entity.id
_entity.type
_entity.pdbx_description
1 polymer ?
#
loop_
_entity_poly.entity_id
_entity_poly.type
_entity_poly.pdbx_seq_one_letter_code
_entity_poly.pdbx_strand_id
1 'polypeptide(L)'
;MCERIDSSRLERQSHPFHQLKCSRSIRNRAAVIYHLTRAKLHIKVPQDVLFSASLSYALNISRMSAKCPTLGQLRPVSNETDIVAVEMFIFEFVRPHVVLIEGCLRLELKRLVLHRPLPLKIRECVGRVAIALSDTLYACHYCLFPEAAARACLLNACERLSVDVDSATLPDEFRTPQVTEIRAFFSTPEAERT
;
A
#
# COMPACT_ATOMS: atom_id res chain seq x y z
N MET A 1 -13.98 10.29 -44.88
CA MET A 1 -13.25 9.02 -44.67
C MET A 1 -13.22 8.78 -43.17
N CYS A 2 -13.88 7.73 -42.67
CA CYS A 2 -13.73 7.34 -41.27
C CYS A 2 -12.34 6.73 -41.10
N GLU A 3 -11.45 7.44 -40.39
CA GLU A 3 -10.16 6.90 -39.96
C GLU A 3 -10.43 5.65 -39.13
N ARG A 4 -10.09 4.49 -39.71
CA ARG A 4 -9.98 3.24 -38.96
C ARG A 4 -8.86 3.46 -37.95
N ILE A 5 -9.25 3.62 -36.68
CA ILE A 5 -8.30 3.54 -35.56
C ILE A 5 -7.74 2.12 -35.61
N ASP A 6 -6.50 2.04 -36.09
CA ASP A 6 -5.71 0.82 -36.14
C ASP A 6 -5.48 0.35 -34.70
N SER A 7 -6.38 -0.52 -34.25
CA SER A 7 -6.40 -1.09 -32.90
C SER A 7 -5.44 -2.29 -32.81
N SER A 8 -4.74 -2.59 -33.90
CA SER A 8 -3.69 -3.59 -33.94
C SER A 8 -2.35 -2.92 -33.63
N ARG A 9 -1.72 -3.29 -32.50
CA ARG A 9 -0.37 -2.85 -32.05
C ARG A 9 -0.26 -1.60 -31.19
N LEU A 10 -1.26 -1.28 -30.38
CA LEU A 10 -0.91 -1.02 -28.97
C LEU A 10 -0.51 -2.38 -28.38
N GLU A 11 0.67 -2.86 -28.76
CA GLU A 11 1.43 -3.76 -27.91
C GLU A 11 1.30 -3.14 -26.53
N ARG A 12 0.67 -3.86 -25.61
CA ARG A 12 0.63 -3.46 -24.21
C ARG A 12 2.09 -3.42 -23.79
N GLN A 13 2.78 -2.31 -24.03
CA GLN A 13 4.12 -2.07 -23.55
C GLN A 13 3.98 -2.32 -22.07
N SER A 14 4.58 -3.42 -21.63
CA SER A 14 4.51 -3.83 -20.24
C SER A 14 5.02 -2.63 -19.46
N HIS A 15 4.17 -2.03 -18.64
CA HIS A 15 4.55 -0.90 -17.79
C HIS A 15 5.94 -1.17 -17.20
N PRO A 16 6.90 -0.23 -17.19
CA PRO A 16 8.30 -0.51 -16.83
C PRO A 16 8.44 -1.25 -15.48
N PHE A 17 7.53 -1.00 -14.53
CA PHE A 17 7.42 -1.76 -13.28
C PHE A 17 7.30 -3.28 -13.48
N HIS A 18 6.57 -3.79 -14.49
CA HIS A 18 6.40 -5.22 -14.76
C HIS A 18 7.71 -5.94 -15.13
N GLN A 19 8.69 -5.22 -15.67
CA GLN A 19 9.99 -5.78 -16.04
C GLN A 19 10.97 -5.83 -14.86
N LEU A 20 10.64 -5.21 -13.72
CA LEU A 20 11.50 -5.18 -12.55
C LEU A 20 11.65 -6.56 -11.91
N LYS A 21 12.89 -6.91 -11.55
CA LYS A 21 13.25 -8.10 -10.76
C LYS A 21 13.01 -7.86 -9.27
N CYS A 22 11.75 -7.60 -8.89
CA CYS A 22 11.32 -7.50 -7.50
C CYS A 22 9.95 -8.18 -7.29
N SER A 23 9.54 -8.30 -6.03
CA SER A 23 8.26 -8.96 -5.70
C SER A 23 7.09 -8.23 -6.36
N ARG A 24 6.02 -8.97 -6.68
CA ARG A 24 4.79 -8.39 -7.25
C ARG A 24 4.22 -7.29 -6.36
N SER A 25 4.35 -7.42 -5.04
CA SER A 25 3.92 -6.41 -4.08
C SER A 25 4.65 -5.08 -4.28
N ILE A 26 6.00 -5.11 -4.35
CA ILE A 26 6.81 -3.91 -4.59
C ILE A 26 6.46 -3.27 -5.93
N ARG A 27 6.35 -4.07 -7.00
CA ARG A 27 5.99 -3.54 -8.33
C ARG A 27 4.65 -2.81 -8.33
N ASN A 28 3.63 -3.42 -7.71
CA ASN A 28 2.31 -2.81 -7.63
C ASN A 28 2.35 -1.53 -6.80
N ARG A 29 3.05 -1.54 -5.65
CA ARG A 29 3.19 -0.37 -4.78
C ARG A 29 3.88 0.78 -5.52
N ALA A 30 5.03 0.50 -6.15
CA ALA A 30 5.77 1.48 -6.93
C ALA A 30 4.94 2.05 -8.10
N ALA A 31 4.15 1.22 -8.79
CA ALA A 31 3.25 1.67 -9.83
C ALA A 31 2.16 2.62 -9.30
N VAL A 32 1.54 2.29 -8.17
CA VAL A 32 0.53 3.14 -7.54
C VAL A 32 1.14 4.49 -7.13
N ILE A 33 2.30 4.49 -6.48
CA ILE A 33 3.04 5.70 -6.11
C ILE A 33 3.33 6.55 -7.35
N TYR A 34 3.90 5.95 -8.38
CA TYR A 34 4.25 6.62 -9.62
C TYR A 34 3.03 7.30 -10.27
N HIS A 35 1.92 6.55 -10.43
CA HIS A 35 0.71 7.07 -11.05
C HIS A 35 0.05 8.16 -10.21
N LEU A 36 0.01 7.98 -8.89
CA LEU A 36 -0.58 8.95 -7.99
C LEU A 36 0.22 10.25 -7.97
N THR A 37 1.55 10.16 -7.82
CA THR A 37 2.45 11.31 -7.88
C THR A 37 2.29 12.05 -9.20
N ARG A 38 2.31 11.33 -10.33
CA ARG A 38 2.13 11.95 -11.65
C ARG A 38 0.78 12.64 -11.80
N ALA A 39 -0.29 12.05 -11.26
CA ALA A 39 -1.65 12.58 -11.40
C ALA A 39 -1.95 13.77 -10.48
N LYS A 40 -1.24 13.90 -9.35
CA LYS A 40 -1.63 14.82 -8.28
C LYS A 40 -0.56 15.81 -7.86
N LEU A 41 0.72 15.44 -7.87
CA LEU A 41 1.81 16.33 -7.45
C LEU A 41 2.18 17.36 -8.52
N HIS A 42 1.82 17.12 -9.79
CA HIS A 42 2.15 17.99 -10.93
C HIS A 42 3.64 18.41 -11.00
N ILE A 43 4.55 17.64 -10.40
CA ILE A 43 5.99 17.93 -10.41
C ILE A 43 6.54 17.70 -11.83
N LYS A 44 7.33 18.66 -12.31
CA LYS A 44 8.06 18.56 -13.58
C LYS A 44 9.42 17.89 -13.35
N VAL A 45 9.43 16.56 -13.25
CA VAL A 45 10.66 15.76 -13.16
C VAL A 45 10.76 14.78 -14.33
N PRO A 46 11.98 14.41 -14.75
CA PRO A 46 12.19 13.33 -15.71
C PRO A 46 11.50 12.02 -15.27
N GLN A 47 10.98 11.25 -16.23
CA GLN A 47 10.20 10.04 -15.92
C GLN A 47 11.03 8.96 -15.21
N ASP A 48 12.31 8.86 -15.55
CA ASP A 48 13.31 7.98 -14.94
C ASP A 48 13.60 8.36 -13.49
N VAL A 49 13.67 9.66 -13.17
CA VAL A 49 13.78 10.16 -11.79
C VAL A 49 12.54 9.76 -10.98
N LEU A 50 11.34 10.05 -11.50
CA LEU A 50 10.09 9.70 -10.83
C LEU A 50 9.93 8.20 -10.64
N PHE A 51 10.29 7.41 -11.66
CA PHE A 51 10.26 5.95 -11.61
C PHE A 51 11.20 5.41 -10.54
N SER A 52 12.45 5.90 -10.51
CA SER A 52 13.47 5.49 -9.55
C SER A 52 13.08 5.88 -8.12
N ALA A 53 12.57 7.10 -7.91
CA ALA A 53 12.09 7.55 -6.61
C ALA A 53 10.89 6.72 -6.12
N SER A 54 9.93 6.41 -7.01
CA SER A 54 8.77 5.56 -6.68
C SER A 54 9.17 4.14 -6.28
N LEU A 55 10.16 3.56 -6.98
CA LEU A 55 10.71 2.24 -6.67
C LEU A 55 11.53 2.25 -5.37
N SER A 56 12.39 3.26 -5.20
CA SER A 56 13.19 3.48 -3.98
C SER A 56 12.28 3.55 -2.75
N TYR A 57 11.26 4.40 -2.83
CA TYR A 57 10.27 4.57 -1.79
C TYR A 57 9.51 3.28 -1.46
N ALA A 58 9.04 2.55 -2.49
CA ALA A 58 8.35 1.27 -2.30
C ALA A 58 9.23 0.21 -1.64
N LEU A 59 10.53 0.19 -1.96
CA LEU A 59 11.51 -0.71 -1.35
C LEU A 59 11.78 -0.34 0.12
N ASN A 60 12.00 0.95 0.39
CA ASN A 60 12.28 1.48 1.73
C ASN A 60 11.12 1.18 2.70
N ILE A 61 9.87 1.45 2.31
CA ILE A 61 8.70 1.12 3.14
C ILE A 61 8.56 -0.37 3.41
N SER A 62 8.91 -1.20 2.43
CA SER A 62 8.77 -2.66 2.56
C SER A 62 9.86 -3.28 3.43
N ARG A 63 10.75 -2.49 4.05
CA ARG A 63 11.95 -2.93 4.80
C ARG A 63 12.80 -3.92 4.00
N MET A 64 12.70 -3.90 2.67
CA MET A 64 13.52 -4.73 1.79
C MET A 64 14.79 -3.95 1.48
N SER A 65 15.96 -4.55 1.75
CA SER A 65 17.24 -3.87 1.54
C SER A 65 17.30 -3.31 0.11
N ALA A 66 17.84 -2.10 -0.04
CA ALA A 66 18.08 -1.42 -1.31
C ALA A 66 18.89 -2.24 -2.35
N LYS A 67 19.35 -3.45 -2.00
CA LYS A 67 19.92 -4.46 -2.89
C LYS A 67 18.90 -5.07 -3.87
N CYS A 68 17.88 -4.34 -4.30
CA CYS A 68 17.17 -4.70 -5.52
C CYS A 68 18.16 -4.47 -6.68
N PRO A 69 18.53 -5.51 -7.45
CA PRO A 69 19.46 -5.35 -8.58
C PRO A 69 19.02 -4.24 -9.54
N THR A 70 17.71 -4.03 -9.65
CA THR A 70 17.12 -3.02 -10.51
C THR A 70 17.33 -1.58 -10.05
N LEU A 71 17.47 -1.29 -8.75
CA LEU A 71 17.86 0.07 -8.30
C LEU A 71 19.29 0.40 -8.73
N GLY A 72 20.21 -0.56 -8.58
CA GLY A 72 21.59 -0.40 -9.02
C GLY A 72 21.73 -0.17 -10.54
N GLN A 73 20.78 -0.69 -11.34
CA GLN A 73 20.73 -0.46 -12.78
C GLN A 73 20.11 0.88 -13.19
N LEU A 74 19.29 1.50 -12.33
CA LEU A 74 18.63 2.78 -12.61
C LEU A 74 19.42 4.00 -12.13
N ARG A 75 20.20 3.85 -11.05
CA ARG A 75 21.07 4.92 -10.51
C ARG A 75 22.06 5.54 -11.51
N PRO A 76 22.63 4.83 -12.50
CA PRO A 76 23.55 5.47 -13.45
C PRO A 76 22.86 6.44 -14.43
N VAL A 77 21.54 6.38 -14.57
CA VAL A 77 20.80 7.11 -15.61
C VAL A 77 20.27 8.45 -15.09
N SER A 78 20.12 8.60 -13.78
CA SER A 78 19.44 9.74 -13.15
C SER A 78 20.26 10.34 -12.01
N ASN A 79 20.16 11.67 -11.85
CA ASN A 79 20.80 12.39 -10.75
C ASN A 79 20.26 11.89 -9.40
N GLU A 80 21.12 11.31 -8.57
CA GLU A 80 20.74 10.76 -7.25
C GLU A 80 20.10 11.83 -6.35
N THR A 81 20.53 13.09 -6.45
CA THR A 81 19.94 14.20 -5.71
C THR A 81 18.48 14.44 -6.09
N ASP A 82 18.14 14.36 -7.39
CA ASP A 82 16.78 14.56 -7.86
C ASP A 82 15.88 13.38 -7.43
N ILE A 83 16.42 12.16 -7.45
CA ILE A 83 15.70 10.98 -6.97
C ILE A 83 15.37 11.14 -5.48
N VAL A 84 16.34 11.54 -4.66
CA VAL A 84 16.14 11.76 -3.22
C VAL A 84 15.13 12.88 -2.97
N ALA A 85 15.23 14.00 -3.70
CA ALA A 85 14.28 15.10 -3.57
C ALA A 85 12.85 14.64 -3.91
N VAL A 86 12.67 13.92 -5.02
CA VAL A 86 11.37 13.36 -5.40
C VAL A 86 10.90 12.30 -4.41
N GLU A 87 11.79 11.48 -3.86
CA GLU A 87 11.45 10.51 -2.82
C GLU A 87 10.93 11.21 -1.55
N MET A 88 11.51 12.34 -1.16
CA MET A 88 11.00 13.16 -0.05
C MET A 88 9.63 13.77 -0.36
N PHE A 89 9.44 14.31 -1.57
CA PHE A 89 8.12 14.80 -1.98
C PHE A 89 7.08 13.69 -2.02
N ILE A 90 7.46 12.52 -2.52
CA ILE A 90 6.64 11.32 -2.49
C ILE A 90 6.31 11.01 -1.03
N PHE A 91 7.27 10.96 -0.11
CA PHE A 91 6.99 10.68 1.30
C PHE A 91 5.92 11.61 1.89
N GLU A 92 6.04 12.92 1.67
CA GLU A 92 5.08 13.90 2.18
C GLU A 92 3.70 13.78 1.51
N PHE A 93 3.68 13.49 0.22
CA PHE A 93 2.46 13.50 -0.59
C PHE A 93 1.72 12.15 -0.63
N VAL A 94 2.45 11.05 -0.77
CA VAL A 94 1.90 9.70 -0.84
C VAL A 94 1.30 9.29 0.47
N ARG A 95 1.87 9.71 1.61
CA ARG A 95 1.34 9.34 2.92
C ARG A 95 -0.16 9.67 3.09
N PRO A 96 -0.65 10.87 2.76
CA PRO A 96 -2.08 11.17 2.80
C PRO A 96 -2.91 10.64 1.61
N HIS A 97 -2.28 10.27 0.48
CA HIS A 97 -3.00 10.01 -0.77
C HIS A 97 -2.90 8.59 -1.34
N VAL A 98 -1.89 7.79 -0.96
CA VAL A 98 -1.86 6.37 -1.33
C VAL A 98 -2.58 5.58 -0.26
N VAL A 99 -3.68 5.00 -0.72
CA VAL A 99 -4.50 3.94 -0.14
C VAL A 99 -3.67 2.64 0.00
N LEU A 100 -2.56 2.68 0.76
CA LEU A 100 -1.66 1.55 1.02
C LEU A 100 -2.36 0.46 1.84
N ILE A 101 -3.13 0.87 2.86
CA ILE A 101 -3.80 -0.03 3.80
C ILE A 101 -4.91 -0.81 3.06
N GLU A 102 -5.70 -0.14 2.23
CA GLU A 102 -6.85 -0.73 1.56
C GLU A 102 -6.43 -1.65 0.41
N GLY A 103 -5.28 -1.37 -0.22
CA GLY A 103 -4.61 -2.33 -1.09
C GLY A 103 -4.24 -3.64 -0.37
N CYS A 104 -3.96 -3.58 0.92
CA CYS A 104 -3.67 -4.75 1.76
C CYS A 104 -4.96 -5.39 2.33
N LEU A 105 -6.02 -4.61 2.59
CA LEU A 105 -7.28 -5.10 3.18
C LEU A 105 -7.86 -6.29 2.42
N ARG A 106 -7.86 -6.28 1.08
CA ARG A 106 -8.42 -7.40 0.30
C ARG A 106 -7.66 -8.72 0.56
N LEU A 107 -6.34 -8.66 0.59
CA LEU A 107 -5.49 -9.84 0.80
C LEU A 107 -5.65 -10.35 2.23
N GLU A 108 -5.59 -9.45 3.21
CA GLU A 108 -5.70 -9.82 4.63
C GLU A 108 -7.12 -10.26 5.00
N LEU A 109 -8.17 -9.69 4.40
CA LEU A 109 -9.53 -10.18 4.56
C LEU A 109 -9.70 -11.59 3.99
N LYS A 110 -9.07 -11.89 2.85
CA LYS A 110 -9.05 -13.26 2.31
C LYS A 110 -8.39 -14.22 3.30
N ARG A 111 -7.25 -13.83 3.89
CA ARG A 111 -6.54 -14.63 4.89
C ARG A 111 -7.36 -14.85 6.16
N LEU A 112 -8.00 -13.80 6.66
CA LEU A 112 -8.91 -13.87 7.80
C LEU A 112 -10.07 -14.84 7.52
N VAL A 113 -10.72 -14.72 6.36
CA VAL A 113 -11.86 -15.55 5.98
C VAL A 113 -11.48 -17.03 5.77
N LEU A 114 -10.24 -17.32 5.39
CA LEU A 114 -9.76 -18.70 5.30
C LEU A 114 -9.70 -19.39 6.67
N HIS A 115 -9.37 -18.66 7.73
CA HIS A 115 -9.27 -19.21 9.10
C HIS A 115 -10.59 -19.08 9.86
N ARG A 116 -11.37 -18.04 9.56
CA ARG A 116 -12.70 -17.79 10.11
C ARG A 116 -13.69 -17.56 8.97
N PRO A 117 -14.37 -18.60 8.48
CA PRO A 117 -15.39 -18.44 7.45
C PRO A 117 -16.49 -17.48 7.91
N LEU A 118 -16.72 -16.42 7.13
CA LEU A 118 -17.74 -15.41 7.41
C LEU A 118 -18.79 -15.41 6.29
N PRO A 119 -20.10 -15.25 6.61
CA PRO A 119 -21.13 -15.02 5.59
C PRO A 119 -20.80 -13.81 4.71
N LEU A 120 -21.20 -13.84 3.44
CA LEU A 120 -20.85 -12.78 2.47
C LEU A 120 -21.24 -11.37 2.97
N LYS A 121 -22.45 -11.22 3.51
CA LYS A 121 -22.95 -9.94 4.06
C LYS A 121 -22.07 -9.42 5.20
N ILE A 122 -21.60 -10.31 6.08
CA ILE A 122 -20.70 -9.95 7.19
C ILE A 122 -19.33 -9.55 6.64
N ARG A 123 -18.80 -10.26 5.63
CA ARG A 123 -17.54 -9.91 4.98
C ARG A 123 -17.57 -8.50 4.38
N GLU A 124 -18.67 -8.13 3.73
CA GLU A 124 -18.87 -6.79 3.18
C GLU A 124 -18.92 -5.73 4.29
N CYS A 125 -19.64 -5.99 5.38
CA CYS A 125 -19.66 -5.11 6.55
C CYS A 125 -18.26 -4.94 7.16
N VAL A 126 -17.53 -6.04 7.40
CA VAL A 126 -16.15 -6.01 7.92
C VAL A 126 -15.25 -5.20 7.00
N GLY A 127 -15.34 -5.41 5.68
CA GLY A 127 -14.56 -4.65 4.70
C GLY A 127 -14.85 -3.14 4.76
N ARG A 128 -16.12 -2.73 4.82
CA ARG A 128 -16.52 -1.32 4.90
C ARG A 128 -16.04 -0.65 6.19
N VAL A 129 -16.20 -1.33 7.33
CA VAL A 129 -15.74 -0.80 8.62
C VAL A 129 -14.21 -0.72 8.63
N ALA A 130 -13.51 -1.71 8.09
CA ALA A 130 -12.04 -1.69 8.02
C ALA A 130 -11.51 -0.56 7.13
N ILE A 131 -12.20 -0.22 6.02
CA ILE A 131 -11.86 0.93 5.18
C ILE A 131 -12.06 2.24 5.97
N ALA A 132 -13.20 2.42 6.63
CA ALA A 132 -13.44 3.61 7.44
C ALA A 132 -12.42 3.76 8.59
N LEU A 133 -11.97 2.64 9.17
CA LEU A 133 -10.90 2.63 10.17
C LEU A 133 -9.54 3.02 9.57
N SER A 134 -9.22 2.54 8.36
CA SER A 134 -7.94 2.84 7.73
C SER A 134 -7.78 4.33 7.42
N ASP A 135 -8.88 5.04 7.13
CA ASP A 135 -8.86 6.49 6.89
C ASP A 135 -8.22 7.25 8.08
N THR A 136 -8.50 6.82 9.31
CA THR A 136 -7.93 7.44 10.51
C THR A 136 -6.43 7.19 10.69
N LEU A 137 -5.90 6.09 10.13
CA LEU A 137 -4.48 5.74 10.25
C LEU A 137 -3.60 6.56 9.31
N TYR A 138 -4.16 7.17 8.26
CA TYR A 138 -3.41 8.08 7.38
C TYR A 138 -3.00 9.39 8.05
N ALA A 139 -3.66 9.77 9.15
CA ALA A 139 -3.27 10.93 9.94
C ALA A 139 -2.02 10.66 10.82
N CYS A 140 -1.71 9.40 11.12
CA CYS A 140 -0.65 9.03 12.06
C CYS A 140 0.42 8.14 11.40
N HIS A 141 1.43 7.72 12.15
CA HIS A 141 2.58 6.99 11.61
C HIS A 141 2.25 5.53 11.26
N TYR A 142 1.13 4.99 11.74
CA TYR A 142 0.71 3.61 11.47
C TYR A 142 0.41 3.32 9.99
N CYS A 143 0.07 4.33 9.17
CA CYS A 143 -0.07 4.16 7.72
C CYS A 143 1.20 3.66 7.02
N LEU A 144 2.37 3.80 7.65
CA LEU A 144 3.64 3.28 7.14
C LEU A 144 3.76 1.75 7.25
N PHE A 145 2.84 1.09 7.96
CA PHE A 145 2.81 -0.37 8.15
C PHE A 145 1.52 -0.97 7.55
N PRO A 146 1.31 -0.88 6.23
CA PRO A 146 -0.01 -1.09 5.64
C PRO A 146 -0.56 -2.50 5.83
N GLU A 147 0.28 -3.55 5.83
CA GLU A 147 -0.17 -4.91 6.12
C GLU A 147 -0.62 -5.07 7.58
N ALA A 148 0.13 -4.49 8.54
CA ALA A 148 -0.21 -4.53 9.96
C ALA A 148 -1.47 -3.69 10.25
N ALA A 149 -1.54 -2.49 9.68
CA ALA A 149 -2.70 -1.62 9.73
C ALA A 149 -3.94 -2.31 9.16
N ALA A 150 -3.85 -2.94 8.00
CA ALA A 150 -4.96 -3.68 7.40
C ALA A 150 -5.47 -4.80 8.31
N ARG A 151 -4.57 -5.59 8.91
CA ARG A 151 -4.94 -6.64 9.88
C ARG A 151 -5.59 -6.05 11.12
N ALA A 152 -5.03 -4.98 11.68
CA ALA A 152 -5.58 -4.31 12.86
C ALA A 152 -6.97 -3.71 12.59
N CYS A 153 -7.17 -3.08 11.44
CA CYS A 153 -8.47 -2.57 10.98
C CYS A 153 -9.48 -3.70 10.82
N LEU A 154 -9.10 -4.84 10.24
CA LEU A 154 -9.97 -6.00 10.08
C LEU A 154 -10.38 -6.61 11.42
N LEU A 155 -9.43 -6.77 12.36
CA LEU A 155 -9.71 -7.30 13.69
C LEU A 155 -10.62 -6.35 14.48
N ASN A 156 -10.37 -5.04 14.43
CA ASN A 156 -11.26 -4.04 15.05
C ASN A 156 -12.64 -4.00 14.39
N ALA A 157 -12.71 -4.16 13.07
CA ALA A 157 -13.98 -4.25 12.36
C ALA A 157 -14.78 -5.48 12.81
N CYS A 158 -14.13 -6.63 12.99
CA CYS A 158 -14.76 -7.82 13.57
C CYS A 158 -15.28 -7.56 14.99
N GLU A 159 -14.47 -6.96 15.86
CA GLU A 159 -14.85 -6.62 17.23
C GLU A 159 -16.07 -5.68 17.28
N ARG A 160 -16.06 -4.60 16.49
CA ARG A 160 -17.18 -3.65 16.39
C ARG A 160 -18.46 -4.25 15.81
N LEU A 161 -18.34 -5.33 15.04
CA LEU A 161 -19.46 -6.06 14.44
C LEU A 161 -19.86 -7.30 15.26
N SER A 162 -19.31 -7.46 16.47
CA SER A 162 -19.52 -8.63 17.34
C SER A 162 -19.22 -9.97 16.65
N VAL A 163 -18.25 -9.96 15.74
CA VAL A 163 -17.76 -11.16 15.07
C VAL A 163 -16.63 -11.73 15.91
N ASP A 164 -16.91 -12.86 16.57
CA ASP A 164 -15.90 -13.56 17.35
C ASP A 164 -14.81 -14.16 16.44
N VAL A 165 -13.57 -13.77 16.72
CA VAL A 165 -12.37 -14.19 16.03
C VAL A 165 -11.39 -14.69 17.08
N ASP A 166 -11.25 -16.00 17.17
CA ASP A 166 -10.27 -16.61 18.07
C ASP A 166 -8.85 -16.31 17.59
N SER A 167 -8.18 -15.41 18.30
CA SER A 167 -6.79 -15.04 18.05
C SER A 167 -5.81 -16.22 18.08
N ALA A 168 -6.12 -17.32 18.77
CA ALA A 168 -5.27 -18.49 18.83
C ALA A 168 -5.23 -19.25 17.49
N THR A 169 -6.32 -19.20 16.72
CA THR A 169 -6.48 -19.87 15.41
C THR A 169 -5.95 -19.06 14.23
N LEU A 170 -5.67 -17.78 14.44
CA LEU A 170 -5.16 -16.92 13.38
C LEU A 170 -3.66 -17.15 13.12
N PRO A 171 -3.20 -16.88 11.88
CA PRO A 171 -1.79 -16.83 11.56
C PRO A 171 -1.01 -15.84 12.43
N ASP A 172 0.27 -16.10 12.65
CA ASP A 172 1.16 -15.27 13.48
C ASP A 172 1.22 -13.81 13.02
N GLU A 173 1.00 -13.56 11.73
CA GLU A 173 1.01 -12.21 11.17
C GLU A 173 -0.11 -11.30 11.72
N PHE A 174 -1.19 -11.89 12.26
CA PHE A 174 -2.27 -11.17 12.95
C PHE A 174 -1.97 -10.94 14.44
N ARG A 175 -0.91 -11.55 14.98
CA ARG A 175 -0.51 -11.48 16.40
C ARG A 175 0.79 -10.70 16.63
N THR A 176 1.30 -10.03 15.60
CA THR A 176 2.53 -9.26 15.73
C THR A 176 2.36 -8.08 16.70
N PRO A 177 3.42 -7.65 17.41
CA PRO A 177 3.36 -6.48 18.30
C PRO A 177 2.81 -5.22 17.61
N GLN A 178 3.18 -4.99 16.35
CA GLN A 178 2.69 -3.86 15.55
C GLN A 178 1.17 -3.91 15.34
N VAL A 179 0.60 -5.09 15.11
CA VAL A 179 -0.85 -5.25 14.97
C VAL A 179 -1.53 -4.95 16.30
N THR A 180 -1.01 -5.46 17.41
CA THR A 180 -1.55 -5.21 18.75
C THR A 180 -1.53 -3.71 19.11
N GLU A 181 -0.43 -3.02 18.81
CA GLU A 181 -0.29 -1.58 19.03
C GLU A 181 -1.29 -0.76 18.21
N ILE A 182 -1.42 -1.04 16.91
CA ILE A 182 -2.40 -0.36 16.04
C ILE A 182 -3.83 -0.68 16.48
N ARG A 183 -4.08 -1.90 16.99
CA ARG A 183 -5.40 -2.23 17.54
C ARG A 183 -5.72 -1.38 18.76
N ALA A 184 -4.78 -1.24 19.69
CA ALA A 184 -4.95 -0.43 20.89
C ALA A 184 -5.25 1.04 20.57
N PHE A 185 -4.63 1.59 19.51
CA PHE A 185 -4.93 2.95 19.02
C PHE A 185 -6.42 3.18 18.73
N PHE A 186 -7.13 2.19 18.19
CA PHE A 186 -8.57 2.29 17.93
C PHE A 186 -9.44 2.19 19.19
N SER A 187 -8.90 1.66 20.29
CA SER A 187 -9.54 1.61 21.60
C SER A 187 -9.29 2.88 22.41
N THR A 188 -8.20 3.60 22.14
CA THR A 188 -7.92 4.91 22.75
C THR A 188 -8.97 5.94 22.31
N PRO A 189 -9.52 6.76 23.23
CA PRO A 189 -10.45 7.85 22.90
C PRO A 189 -9.87 8.79 21.83
N GLU A 190 -10.71 9.31 20.93
CA GLU A 190 -10.25 10.19 19.84
C GLU A 190 -9.49 11.43 20.33
N ALA A 191 -9.82 11.94 21.52
CA ALA A 191 -9.15 13.09 22.14
C ALA A 191 -7.67 12.84 22.49
N GLU A 192 -7.23 11.58 22.58
CA GLU A 192 -5.88 11.17 22.99
C GLU A 192 -5.03 10.67 21.80
N ARG A 193 -5.56 10.67 20.58
CA ARG A 193 -4.87 10.21 19.37
C ARG A 193 -4.06 11.36 18.76
N THR A 194 -2.78 11.48 19.09
CA THR A 194 -1.85 12.44 18.50
C THR A 194 -0.93 11.84 17.43
#